data_AF-A0A1C6JS30-F1
#
_entry.id   AF-A0A1C6JS30-F1
#
_cell.length_a   1.000
_cell.length_b   1.000
_cell.length_c   1.000
_cell.angle_alpha   90.00
_cell.angle_beta   90.00
_cell.angle_gamma   90.00
#
_symmetry.space_group_name_H-M   'P 1'
#
loop_
_entity.id
_entity.type
_entity.pdbx_description
1 polymer ?
#
loop_
_entity_poly.entity_id
_entity_poly.type
_entity_poly.pdbx_seq_one_letter_code
_entity_poly.pdbx_strand_id
1 'polypeptide(L)'
;MTEKQKDDIYYVCSLIEFIARKTKNHRQDVIRYFSKKDIQRQLRLAEVNHCLSFEQVADELIEDYGIKNGDFDTVKECKYEVPSVTSIGMLYQELVLSTMKEEDASQGIIDVFSSFITDEISDFNSSVYYTNPDYLRCSYLSGEMLA
;
A
#
# COMPACT_ATOMS: atom_id res chain seq x y z
N MET A 1 -4.00 -2.42 19.75
CA MET A 1 -4.38 -3.07 18.48
C MET A 1 -4.38 -4.61 18.55
N THR A 2 -5.39 -5.28 17.98
CA THR A 2 -5.52 -6.75 17.94
C THR A 2 -4.82 -7.37 16.73
N GLU A 3 -4.53 -8.67 16.75
CA GLU A 3 -3.95 -9.38 15.59
C GLU A 3 -4.86 -9.30 14.35
N LYS A 4 -6.18 -9.35 14.57
CA LYS A 4 -7.17 -9.14 13.51
C LYS A 4 -7.02 -7.77 12.84
N GLN A 5 -6.93 -6.70 13.63
CA GLN A 5 -6.77 -5.35 13.08
C GLN A 5 -5.47 -5.19 12.28
N LYS A 6 -4.39 -5.85 12.70
CA LYS A 6 -3.14 -5.88 11.94
C LYS A 6 -3.33 -6.59 10.61
N ASP A 7 -4.04 -7.72 10.59
CA ASP A 7 -4.33 -8.49 9.37
C ASP A 7 -5.23 -7.70 8.40
N ASP A 8 -6.23 -6.97 8.92
CA ASP A 8 -7.08 -6.08 8.11
C ASP A 8 -6.24 -4.97 7.43
N ILE A 9 -5.29 -4.37 8.16
CA ILE A 9 -4.37 -3.35 7.60
C ILE A 9 -3.47 -3.98 6.53
N TYR A 10 -2.91 -5.15 6.81
CA TYR A 10 -2.08 -5.89 5.86
C TYR A 10 -2.82 -6.17 4.55
N TYR A 11 -4.07 -6.62 4.64
CA TYR A 11 -4.92 -6.89 3.50
C TYR A 11 -5.15 -5.63 2.66
N VAL A 12 -5.56 -4.53 3.30
CA VAL A 12 -5.84 -3.26 2.60
C VAL A 12 -4.57 -2.69 1.95
N CYS A 13 -3.43 -2.72 2.65
CA CYS A 13 -2.14 -2.31 2.08
C CYS A 13 -1.77 -3.16 0.85
N SER A 14 -1.94 -4.47 0.93
CA SER A 14 -1.69 -5.40 -0.19
C SER A 14 -2.64 -5.14 -1.36
N LEU A 15 -3.91 -4.81 -1.08
CA LEU A 15 -4.91 -4.52 -2.10
C LEU A 15 -4.60 -3.23 -2.86
N ILE A 16 -4.19 -2.16 -2.16
CA ILE A 16 -3.78 -0.89 -2.81
C ILE A 16 -2.55 -1.13 -3.69
N GLU A 17 -1.57 -1.88 -3.20
CA GLU A 17 -0.39 -2.28 -3.97
C GLU A 17 -0.78 -3.07 -5.23
N PHE A 18 -1.72 -4.00 -5.10
CA PHE A 18 -2.23 -4.79 -6.22
C PHE A 18 -2.90 -3.90 -7.29
N ILE A 19 -3.80 -3.01 -6.86
CA ILE A 19 -4.52 -2.07 -7.74
C ILE A 19 -3.51 -1.17 -8.47
N ALA A 20 -2.49 -0.67 -7.78
CA ALA A 20 -1.46 0.18 -8.38
C ALA A 20 -0.67 -0.55 -9.48
N ARG A 21 -0.26 -1.81 -9.25
CA ARG A 21 0.39 -2.62 -10.30
C ARG A 21 -0.55 -2.90 -11.46
N LYS A 22 -1.78 -3.32 -11.18
CA LYS A 22 -2.77 -3.70 -12.20
C LYS A 22 -3.14 -2.53 -13.11
N THR A 23 -3.28 -1.34 -12.53
CA THR A 23 -3.62 -0.11 -13.25
C THR A 23 -2.41 0.70 -13.71
N LYS A 24 -1.18 0.24 -13.41
CA LYS A 24 0.08 0.92 -13.78
C LYS A 24 0.16 2.35 -13.27
N ASN A 25 -0.17 2.53 -11.99
CA ASN A 25 -0.15 3.83 -11.33
C ASN A 25 0.86 3.88 -10.19
N HIS A 26 1.28 5.10 -9.87
CA HIS A 26 1.89 5.38 -8.58
C HIS A 26 0.91 5.03 -7.46
N ARG A 27 1.43 4.58 -6.32
CA ARG A 27 0.60 4.20 -5.17
C ARG A 27 -0.12 5.42 -4.61
N GLN A 28 0.54 6.57 -4.69
CA GLN A 28 -0.02 7.89 -4.41
C GLN A 28 -1.23 8.23 -5.29
N ASP A 29 -1.21 7.88 -6.57
CA ASP A 29 -2.33 8.17 -7.46
C ASP A 29 -3.52 7.28 -7.18
N VAL A 30 -3.29 6.01 -6.82
CA VAL A 30 -4.36 5.10 -6.42
C VAL A 30 -5.03 5.56 -5.13
N ILE A 31 -4.27 5.89 -4.08
CA ILE A 31 -4.86 6.27 -2.79
C ILE A 31 -5.71 7.56 -2.90
N ARG A 32 -5.40 8.45 -3.85
CA ARG A 32 -6.17 9.69 -4.10
C ARG A 32 -7.61 9.44 -4.54
N TYR A 33 -7.94 8.26 -5.06
CA TYR A 33 -9.32 7.88 -5.39
C TYR A 33 -10.15 7.53 -4.15
N PHE A 34 -9.50 7.22 -3.02
CA PHE A 34 -10.17 6.77 -1.80
C PHE A 34 -10.26 7.91 -0.79
N SER A 35 -11.47 8.17 -0.28
CA SER A 35 -11.63 8.96 0.93
C SER A 35 -11.29 8.13 2.17
N LYS A 36 -11.10 8.80 3.32
CA LYS A 36 -10.95 8.13 4.61
C LYS A 36 -12.09 7.15 4.91
N LYS A 37 -13.33 7.51 4.55
CA LYS A 37 -14.50 6.64 4.76
C LYS A 37 -14.43 5.38 3.89
N ASP A 38 -13.84 5.48 2.72
CA ASP A 38 -13.66 4.35 1.81
C ASP A 38 -12.60 3.39 2.36
N ILE A 39 -11.47 3.89 2.84
CA ILE A 39 -10.46 3.08 3.52
C ILE A 39 -11.03 2.41 4.78
N GLN A 40 -11.83 3.14 5.57
CA GLN A 40 -12.54 2.54 6.71
C GLN A 40 -13.51 1.45 6.28
N ARG A 41 -14.18 1.61 5.13
CA ARG A 41 -15.03 0.57 4.55
C ARG A 41 -14.21 -0.64 4.16
N GLN A 42 -13.07 -0.47 3.48
CA GLN A 42 -12.20 -1.59 3.11
C GLN A 42 -11.66 -2.34 4.33
N LEU A 43 -11.23 -1.63 5.38
CA LEU A 43 -10.80 -2.26 6.64
C LEU A 43 -11.92 -3.10 7.29
N ARG A 44 -13.18 -2.63 7.25
CA ARG A 44 -14.32 -3.41 7.77
C ARG A 44 -14.67 -4.63 6.91
N LEU A 45 -14.40 -4.57 5.61
CA LEU A 45 -14.70 -5.65 4.66
C LEU A 45 -13.55 -6.65 4.52
N ALA A 46 -12.35 -6.33 5.01
CA ALA A 46 -11.15 -7.16 4.92
C ALA A 46 -11.44 -8.61 5.35
N GLU A 47 -12.02 -8.82 6.54
CA GLU A 47 -12.42 -10.14 7.06
C GLU A 47 -13.20 -11.02 6.07
N VAL A 48 -14.16 -10.43 5.35
CA VAL A 48 -14.97 -11.16 4.36
C VAL A 48 -14.20 -11.36 3.06
N ASN A 49 -13.42 -10.35 2.68
CA ASN A 49 -12.68 -10.33 1.42
C ASN A 49 -11.41 -11.19 1.44
N HIS A 50 -10.92 -11.63 2.61
CA HIS A 50 -9.83 -12.62 2.71
C HIS A 50 -10.17 -13.95 2.02
N CYS A 51 -11.47 -14.26 1.82
CA CYS A 51 -11.91 -15.44 1.07
C CYS A 51 -11.97 -15.21 -0.45
N LEU A 52 -11.83 -13.97 -0.91
CA LEU A 52 -11.85 -13.60 -2.32
C LEU A 52 -10.43 -13.40 -2.84
N SER A 53 -10.27 -13.52 -4.16
CA SER A 53 -8.99 -13.20 -4.79
C SER A 53 -8.78 -11.68 -4.85
N PHE A 54 -7.52 -11.22 -4.79
CA PHE A 54 -7.19 -9.82 -5.02
C PHE A 54 -7.72 -9.32 -6.37
N GLU A 55 -7.70 -10.18 -7.39
CA GLU A 55 -8.19 -9.85 -8.74
C GLU A 55 -9.64 -9.37 -8.72
N GLN A 56 -10.53 -10.16 -8.09
CA GLN A 56 -11.96 -9.85 -8.02
C GLN A 56 -12.24 -8.54 -7.27
N VAL A 57 -11.63 -8.37 -6.11
CA VAL A 57 -11.86 -7.17 -5.28
C VAL A 57 -11.24 -5.94 -5.95
N ALA A 58 -10.07 -6.07 -6.57
CA ALA A 58 -9.43 -4.98 -7.29
C ALA A 58 -10.26 -4.54 -8.49
N ASP A 59 -10.81 -5.46 -9.28
CA ASP A 59 -11.65 -5.12 -10.44
C ASP A 59 -12.91 -4.34 -10.02
N GLU A 60 -13.58 -4.77 -8.96
CA GLU A 60 -14.75 -4.07 -8.41
C GLU A 60 -14.37 -2.64 -7.97
N LEU A 61 -13.26 -2.47 -7.24
CA LEU A 61 -12.84 -1.14 -6.80
C LEU A 61 -12.34 -0.25 -7.94
N ILE A 62 -11.68 -0.81 -8.95
CA ILE A 62 -11.25 -0.06 -10.13
C ILE A 62 -12.47 0.49 -10.87
N GLU A 63 -13.52 -0.33 -11.03
CA GLU A 63 -14.78 0.09 -11.65
C GLU A 63 -15.53 1.11 -10.80
N ASP A 64 -15.77 0.81 -9.51
CA ASP A 64 -16.54 1.63 -8.59
C ASP A 64 -15.98 3.04 -8.42
N TYR A 65 -14.64 3.16 -8.31
CA TYR A 65 -13.96 4.44 -8.11
C TYR A 65 -13.48 5.06 -9.44
N GLY A 66 -13.69 4.38 -10.58
CA GLY A 66 -13.28 4.87 -11.89
C GLY A 66 -11.76 5.07 -12.02
N ILE A 67 -10.97 4.18 -11.43
CA ILE A 67 -9.51 4.26 -11.43
C ILE A 67 -9.01 4.03 -12.85
N LYS A 68 -8.34 5.04 -13.41
CA LYS A 68 -7.81 4.99 -14.78
C LYS A 68 -6.45 4.32 -14.81
N ASN A 69 -6.11 3.70 -15.95
CA ASN A 69 -4.76 3.21 -16.17
C ASN A 69 -3.76 4.36 -16.33
N GLY A 70 -2.60 4.24 -15.68
CA GLY A 70 -1.44 5.09 -15.86
C GLY A 70 -0.37 4.46 -16.76
N ASP A 71 0.86 4.96 -16.63
CA ASP A 71 2.05 4.52 -17.37
C ASP A 71 3.21 4.06 -16.47
N PHE A 72 2.99 3.96 -15.15
CA PHE A 72 3.97 3.54 -14.16
C PHE A 72 3.96 2.01 -13.95
N ASP A 73 4.70 1.28 -14.78
CA ASP A 73 4.72 -0.19 -14.81
C ASP A 73 5.99 -0.76 -14.15
N THR A 74 6.07 -0.68 -12.83
CA THR A 74 7.24 -1.13 -12.05
C THR A 74 7.53 -2.64 -12.18
N VAL A 75 6.51 -3.43 -12.51
CA VAL A 75 6.66 -4.88 -12.74
C VAL A 75 7.42 -5.14 -14.03
N LYS A 76 7.06 -4.43 -15.11
CA LYS A 76 7.72 -4.56 -16.41
C LYS A 76 9.12 -3.93 -16.42
N GLU A 77 9.32 -2.86 -15.65
CA GLU A 77 10.59 -2.11 -15.59
C GLU A 77 11.63 -2.73 -14.64
N CYS A 78 11.22 -3.68 -13.79
CA CYS A 78 12.12 -4.38 -12.89
C CYS A 78 13.12 -5.26 -13.67
N LYS A 79 14.40 -5.09 -13.38
CA LYS A 79 15.51 -5.90 -13.95
C LYS A 79 15.81 -7.15 -13.13
N TYR A 80 15.18 -7.29 -11.96
CA TYR A 80 15.40 -8.34 -10.99
C TYR A 80 14.10 -9.15 -10.76
N GLU A 81 14.06 -9.91 -9.68
CA GLU A 81 12.84 -10.57 -9.23
C GLU A 81 11.88 -9.54 -8.65
N VAL A 82 10.67 -9.47 -9.20
CA VAL A 82 9.62 -8.56 -8.72
C VAL A 82 9.13 -9.04 -7.34
N PRO A 83 9.22 -8.23 -6.28
CA PRO A 83 8.69 -8.58 -4.97
C PRO A 83 7.20 -8.91 -5.03
N SER A 84 6.76 -9.91 -4.27
CA SER A 84 5.33 -10.25 -4.23
C SER A 84 4.49 -9.07 -3.69
N VAL A 85 3.24 -8.96 -4.14
CA VAL A 85 2.30 -7.94 -3.68
C VAL A 85 2.14 -7.99 -2.16
N THR A 86 2.04 -9.20 -1.61
CA THR A 86 1.91 -9.48 -0.18
C THR A 86 3.16 -9.05 0.61
N SER A 87 4.36 -9.27 0.06
CA SER A 87 5.60 -8.84 0.73
C SER A 87 5.68 -7.32 0.83
N ILE A 88 5.30 -6.60 -0.22
CA ILE A 88 5.23 -5.13 -0.19
C ILE A 88 4.10 -4.66 0.73
N GLY A 89 2.95 -5.34 0.73
CA GLY A 89 1.84 -5.07 1.63
C GLY A 89 2.23 -5.18 3.11
N MET A 90 3.07 -6.16 3.47
CA MET A 90 3.62 -6.32 4.83
C MET A 90 4.51 -5.13 5.22
N LEU A 91 5.34 -4.64 4.30
CA LEU A 91 6.19 -3.48 4.55
C LEU A 91 5.36 -2.21 4.82
N TYR A 92 4.32 -1.99 4.00
CA TYR A 92 3.39 -0.89 4.23
C TYR A 92 2.62 -1.05 5.54
N GLN A 93 2.19 -2.26 5.87
CA GLN A 93 1.54 -2.55 7.15
C GLN A 93 2.44 -2.16 8.33
N GLU A 94 3.70 -2.59 8.35
CA GLU A 94 4.65 -2.24 9.42
C GLU A 94 4.87 -0.72 9.51
N LEU A 95 5.00 -0.05 8.37
CA LEU A 95 5.15 1.40 8.32
C LEU A 95 3.91 2.12 8.86
N VAL A 96 2.70 1.70 8.47
CA VAL A 96 1.43 2.25 8.99
C VAL A 96 1.32 2.03 10.49
N LEU A 97 1.55 0.80 10.97
CA LEU A 97 1.45 0.47 12.38
C LEU A 97 2.43 1.26 13.26
N SER A 98 3.61 1.59 12.73
CA SER A 98 4.67 2.27 13.47
C SER A 98 4.61 3.80 13.41
N THR A 99 3.71 4.36 12.58
CA THR A 99 3.60 5.81 12.32
C THR A 99 2.20 6.39 12.53
N MET A 100 1.14 5.55 12.50
CA MET A 100 -0.24 5.99 12.72
C MET A 100 -0.41 6.63 14.11
N LYS A 101 -1.30 7.61 14.18
CA LYS A 101 -1.64 8.33 15.42
C LYS A 101 -3.00 7.85 15.93
N GLU A 102 -3.17 7.82 17.25
CA GLU A 102 -4.46 7.57 17.91
C GLU A 102 -5.14 6.25 17.51
N GLU A 103 -4.34 5.24 17.10
CA GLU A 103 -4.83 3.97 16.53
C GLU A 103 -5.74 4.13 15.29
N ASP A 104 -5.66 5.26 14.57
CA ASP A 104 -6.42 5.51 13.35
C ASP A 104 -5.73 4.90 12.12
N ALA A 105 -5.94 3.60 11.94
CA ALA A 105 -5.41 2.84 10.80
C ALA A 105 -5.83 3.43 9.44
N SER A 106 -7.05 3.96 9.33
CA SER A 106 -7.55 4.53 8.08
C SER A 106 -6.80 5.79 7.67
N GLN A 107 -6.50 6.66 8.64
CA GLN A 107 -5.67 7.83 8.40
C GLN A 107 -4.22 7.42 8.14
N GLY A 108 -3.68 6.47 8.90
CA GLY A 108 -2.30 5.99 8.72
C GLY A 108 -2.04 5.43 7.31
N ILE A 109 -2.97 4.64 6.77
CA ILE A 109 -2.89 4.15 5.38
C ILE A 109 -2.87 5.33 4.40
N ILE A 110 -3.78 6.30 4.55
CA ILE A 110 -3.82 7.48 3.65
C ILE A 110 -2.52 8.26 3.73
N ASP A 111 -2.01 8.52 4.93
CA ASP A 111 -0.81 9.32 5.15
C ASP A 111 0.43 8.66 4.52
N VAL A 112 0.62 7.35 4.76
CA VAL A 112 1.73 6.58 4.19
C VAL A 112 1.63 6.51 2.68
N PHE A 113 0.47 6.12 2.13
CA PHE A 113 0.29 5.96 0.69
C PHE A 113 0.29 7.28 -0.07
N SER A 114 0.06 8.41 0.60
CA SER A 114 0.14 9.74 -0.01
C SER A 114 1.55 10.33 0.02
N SER A 115 2.52 9.64 0.62
CA SER A 115 3.88 10.14 0.82
C SER A 115 4.88 9.62 -0.21
N PHE A 116 6.02 10.30 -0.34
CA PHE A 116 7.09 9.95 -1.27
C PHE A 116 7.61 8.51 -1.11
N ILE A 117 7.52 7.96 0.11
CA ILE A 117 8.09 6.65 0.45
C ILE A 117 7.53 5.52 -0.40
N THR A 118 6.31 5.66 -0.95
CA THR A 118 5.72 4.60 -1.77
C THR A 118 6.41 4.43 -3.11
N ASP A 119 6.94 5.52 -3.66
CA ASP A 119 7.68 5.47 -4.93
C ASP A 119 9.07 4.87 -4.69
N GLU A 120 9.71 5.21 -3.56
CA GLU A 120 10.96 4.58 -3.12
C GLU A 120 10.80 3.08 -2.87
N ILE A 121 9.71 2.66 -2.21
CA ILE A 121 9.41 1.24 -1.96
C ILE A 121 9.05 0.50 -3.26
N SER A 122 8.39 1.17 -4.21
CA SER A 122 7.96 0.56 -5.47
C SER A 122 9.00 0.60 -6.58
N ASP A 123 10.13 1.30 -6.39
CA ASP A 123 11.33 1.13 -7.22
C ASP A 123 12.01 -0.20 -6.88
N PHE A 124 11.56 -1.26 -7.57
CA PHE A 124 12.10 -2.61 -7.43
C PHE A 124 13.50 -2.78 -8.03
N ASN A 125 14.07 -1.75 -8.65
CA ASN A 125 15.48 -1.73 -9.05
C ASN A 125 16.40 -1.16 -7.95
N SER A 126 15.84 -0.62 -6.87
CA SER A 126 16.56 -0.14 -5.70
C SER A 126 16.67 -1.20 -4.60
N SER A 127 17.54 -0.96 -3.63
CA SER A 127 17.63 -1.80 -2.43
C SER A 127 16.62 -1.43 -1.34
N VAL A 128 15.77 -0.42 -1.54
CA VAL A 128 14.92 0.19 -0.50
C VAL A 128 14.01 -0.86 0.15
N TYR A 129 13.38 -1.73 -0.64
CA TYR A 129 12.55 -2.83 -0.14
C TYR A 129 13.31 -3.80 0.80
N TYR A 130 14.61 -3.95 0.64
CA TYR A 130 15.45 -4.83 1.47
C TYR A 130 16.03 -4.12 2.70
N THR A 131 15.73 -2.84 2.90
CA THR A 131 16.22 -2.08 4.06
C THR A 131 15.44 -2.41 5.32
N ASN A 132 16.03 -2.09 6.47
CA ASN A 132 15.40 -2.30 7.76
C ASN A 132 14.09 -1.48 7.88
N PRO A 133 12.97 -2.05 8.37
CA PRO A 133 11.74 -1.30 8.60
C PRO A 133 11.91 -0.01 9.43
N ASP A 134 12.82 0.01 10.40
CA ASP A 134 13.13 1.22 11.18
C ASP A 134 13.77 2.31 10.32
N TYR A 135 14.56 1.95 9.30
CA TYR A 135 15.14 2.92 8.36
C TYR A 135 14.05 3.56 7.50
N LEU A 136 13.10 2.77 7.00
CA LEU A 136 11.96 3.30 6.24
C LEU A 136 11.08 4.20 7.09
N ARG A 137 10.82 3.78 8.34
CA ARG A 137 10.06 4.58 9.30
C ARG A 137 10.75 5.92 9.57
N CYS A 138 12.05 5.91 9.85
CA CYS A 138 12.79 7.14 10.11
C CYS A 138 12.82 8.05 8.87
N SER A 139 13.02 7.48 7.68
CA SER A 139 13.00 8.23 6.39
C SER A 139 11.63 8.84 6.11
N TYR A 140 10.55 8.09 6.35
CA TYR A 140 9.19 8.61 6.25
C TYR A 140 8.94 9.77 7.20
N LEU A 141 9.40 9.66 8.46
CA LEU A 141 9.22 10.71 9.46
C LEU A 141 10.10 11.95 9.20
N SER A 142 11.28 11.79 8.59
CA SER A 142 12.12 12.93 8.17
C SER A 142 11.60 13.62 6.90
N GLY A 143 10.78 12.94 6.11
CA GLY A 143 10.28 13.45 4.82
C GLY A 143 11.29 13.29 3.67
N GLU A 144 12.36 12.53 3.87
CA GLU A 144 13.42 12.25 2.89
C GLU A 144 14.12 10.92 3.19
N MET A 145 14.73 10.29 2.18
CA MET A 145 15.55 9.10 2.38
C MET A 145 16.83 9.43 3.16
N LEU A 146 17.03 8.76 4.29
CA LEU A 146 18.20 9.00 5.15
C LEU A 146 19.49 8.44 4.52
N ALA A 147 20.61 9.16 4.65
CA ALA A 147 21.91 8.77 4.12
C ALA A 147 22.74 7.92 5.10
#